data_AF-A0A819SBI3-F1
#
_entry.id   AF-A0A819SBI3-F1
#
_cell.length_a   1.000
_cell.length_b   1.000
_cell.length_c   1.000
_cell.angle_alpha   90.00
_cell.angle_beta   90.00
_cell.angle_gamma   90.00
#
_symmetry.space_group_name_H-M   'P 1'
#
loop_
_entity.id
_entity.type
_entity.pdbx_description
1 polymer ?
#
loop_
_entity_poly.entity_id
_entity_poly.type
_entity_poly.pdbx_seq_one_letter_code
_entity_poly.pdbx_strand_id
1 'polypeptide(L)'
;MVRKVSTKMNMSFAKYLIYISLLSARFSRNGYCWLVSGQTAYVWLASSSNRITDAVIHQELKLPECALGQQANLMELFSMNADDGDCCSCLVITCDGYARYWRTIVRPNDFYDVKLEFDQIELLCHFKDDICVCGSYSGRLFTIPCNALCNKAYIRPSSSSSLLSSIGFGLKSMLFGTSRQMKDNEILRCLHSLKNDTSTQTTITMNVDLVSLTDKHLYFWYLAESDIQLVHSIDLQEIFANEAMKDQKSNENHRNISCISLSVTQETIYVLAIHHSTQDYRLMLGVFSLNHSGVQLVSFIFLTNHLNIRLDEIIVKPRVRIFAVPNQPAILVHSKKDAFIYTGPDYSVVLRANFSNLNETILGSGLCAQRLLIFCHVQGLITPRAQDLMTTLLSKTADNDPYQPMINSFHAFLIRNDPGGAVELFRRFFNTIDKSQLDDIIVQFGMFIIDDPSLQGYKSFYITIY
;
A
#
# COMPACT_ATOMS: atom_id res chain seq x y z
N MET A 1 54.27 1.32 9.77
CA MET A 1 53.66 1.80 11.02
C MET A 1 52.24 2.29 10.68
N VAL A 2 51.24 1.42 10.78
CA VAL A 2 49.84 1.73 10.42
C VAL A 2 49.16 2.32 11.66
N ARG A 3 48.79 3.60 11.62
CA ARG A 3 47.99 4.25 12.68
C ARG A 3 46.52 3.97 12.43
N LYS A 4 45.96 3.16 13.31
CA LYS A 4 44.52 2.87 13.50
C LYS A 4 43.83 4.17 13.94
N VAL A 5 42.92 4.70 13.12
CA VAL A 5 41.98 5.76 13.54
C VAL A 5 40.71 5.07 14.00
N SER A 6 40.49 5.03 15.31
CA SER A 6 39.30 4.43 15.91
C SER A 6 38.11 5.39 15.86
N THR A 7 36.99 4.85 15.39
CA THR A 7 35.60 5.30 15.48
C THR A 7 35.22 5.98 16.79
N LYS A 8 34.96 7.29 16.73
CA LYS A 8 33.91 7.95 17.52
C LYS A 8 32.81 8.39 16.55
N MET A 9 31.97 7.44 16.14
CA MET A 9 30.65 7.79 15.60
C MET A 9 29.89 8.47 16.75
N ASN A 10 29.51 9.73 16.55
CA ASN A 10 28.75 10.52 17.51
C ASN A 10 27.51 9.74 17.97
N MET A 11 27.41 9.44 19.27
CA MET A 11 26.23 8.82 19.88
C MET A 11 24.92 9.57 19.56
N SER A 12 24.99 10.88 19.28
CA SER A 12 23.84 11.68 18.85
C SER A 12 23.33 11.30 17.46
N PHE A 13 24.21 10.98 16.51
CA PHE A 13 23.84 10.55 15.17
C PHE A 13 23.31 9.11 15.18
N ALA A 14 23.91 8.22 15.98
CA ALA A 14 23.40 6.86 16.18
C ALA A 14 22.01 6.88 16.85
N LYS A 15 21.80 7.71 17.88
CA LYS A 15 20.47 7.91 18.50
C LYS A 15 19.46 8.50 17.50
N TYR A 16 19.88 9.46 16.68
CA TYR A 16 19.04 10.04 15.63
C TYR A 16 18.66 9.03 14.53
N LEU A 17 19.61 8.19 14.10
CA LEU A 17 19.35 7.10 13.16
C LEU A 17 18.44 6.01 13.75
N ILE A 18 18.60 5.69 15.04
CA ILE A 18 17.68 4.80 15.77
C ILE A 18 16.29 5.44 15.87
N TYR A 19 16.22 6.73 16.17
CA TYR A 19 14.96 7.47 16.26
C TYR A 19 14.20 7.47 14.92
N ILE A 20 14.89 7.76 13.80
CA ILE A 20 14.32 7.67 12.46
C ILE A 20 13.92 6.23 12.12
N SER A 21 14.67 5.22 12.59
CA SER A 21 14.32 3.82 12.35
C SER A 21 13.03 3.36 13.04
N LEU A 22 12.56 4.12 14.04
CA LEU A 22 11.32 3.88 14.78
C LEU A 22 10.14 4.71 14.28
N LEU A 23 10.36 5.64 13.33
CA LEU A 23 9.28 6.38 12.70
C LEU A 23 8.60 5.49 11.65
N SER A 24 7.28 5.40 11.73
CA SER A 24 6.48 4.73 10.71
C SER A 24 5.11 5.39 10.59
N ALA A 25 4.61 5.51 9.37
CA ALA A 25 3.31 6.09 9.10
C ALA A 25 2.40 5.08 8.41
N ARG A 26 1.09 5.21 8.62
CA ARG A 26 0.07 4.42 7.93
C ARG A 26 -1.16 5.27 7.66
N PHE A 27 -1.88 4.85 6.62
CA PHE A 27 -3.02 5.54 6.06
C PHE A 27 -4.18 4.56 6.01
N SER A 28 -5.33 4.98 6.50
CA SER A 28 -6.58 4.24 6.38
C SER A 28 -7.44 4.83 5.27
N ARG A 29 -8.20 3.96 4.62
CA ARG A 29 -9.11 4.35 3.54
C ARG A 29 -10.20 5.31 4.01
N ASN A 30 -10.53 5.28 5.31
CA ASN A 30 -11.51 6.17 5.94
C ASN A 30 -11.05 7.62 6.11
N GLY A 31 -9.84 7.98 5.65
CA GLY A 31 -9.32 9.34 5.74
C GLY A 31 -8.33 9.55 6.89
N TYR A 32 -8.31 8.66 7.88
CA TYR A 32 -7.40 8.79 9.01
C TYR A 32 -5.98 8.36 8.64
N CYS A 33 -5.03 9.09 9.20
CA CYS A 33 -3.60 8.88 9.05
C CYS A 33 -2.95 8.90 10.43
N TRP A 34 -1.89 8.13 10.61
CA TRP A 34 -1.13 8.15 11.84
C TRP A 34 0.36 7.99 11.62
N LEU A 35 1.13 8.64 12.47
CA LEU A 35 2.59 8.56 12.56
C LEU A 35 2.95 8.05 13.95
N VAL A 36 3.62 6.91 14.00
CA VAL A 36 4.19 6.36 15.24
C VAL A 36 5.61 6.86 15.40
N SER A 37 5.91 7.42 16.56
CA SER A 37 7.22 7.93 16.97
C SER A 37 7.54 7.46 18.38
N GLY A 38 8.25 6.33 18.48
CA GLY A 38 8.59 5.74 19.78
C GLY A 38 7.34 5.23 20.51
N GLN A 39 6.95 5.89 21.60
CA GLN A 39 5.77 5.55 22.41
C GLN A 39 4.58 6.51 22.17
N THR A 40 4.65 7.34 21.14
CA THR A 40 3.61 8.30 20.82
C THR A 40 3.09 8.03 19.41
N ALA A 41 1.77 8.08 19.23
CA ALA A 41 1.15 8.15 17.92
C ALA A 41 0.47 9.50 17.70
N TYR A 42 0.76 10.13 16.57
CA TYR A 42 0.09 11.34 16.11
C TYR A 42 -0.96 10.95 15.08
N VAL A 43 -2.21 11.30 15.33
CA VAL A 43 -3.35 10.97 14.48
C VAL A 43 -3.92 12.23 13.86
N TRP A 44 -4.20 12.18 12.56
CA TRP A 44 -4.87 13.25 11.84
C TRP A 44 -5.84 12.70 10.80
N LEU A 45 -6.79 13.54 10.38
CA LEU A 45 -7.67 13.27 9.26
C LEU A 45 -7.07 13.97 8.04
N ALA A 46 -6.77 13.23 6.99
CA ALA A 46 -6.43 13.85 5.71
C ALA A 46 -7.71 14.49 5.16
N SER A 47 -7.78 15.82 5.23
CA SER A 47 -8.92 16.59 4.75
C SER A 47 -9.26 16.20 3.31
N SER A 48 -10.54 16.01 3.03
CA SER A 48 -11.09 15.77 1.68
C SER A 48 -10.96 17.01 0.79
N SER A 49 -10.65 18.18 1.37
CA SER A 49 -10.39 19.39 0.59
C SER A 49 -9.18 19.17 -0.34
N ASN A 50 -9.16 19.82 -1.51
CA ASN A 50 -8.04 19.71 -2.46
C ASN A 50 -6.74 20.35 -1.93
N ARG A 51 -6.72 20.82 -0.67
CA ARG A 51 -5.60 21.50 -0.03
C ARG A 51 -5.06 20.64 1.10
N ILE A 52 -3.90 20.03 0.84
CA ILE A 52 -3.14 19.22 1.81
C ILE A 52 -2.69 20.06 3.03
N THR A 53 -2.72 21.39 2.93
CA THR A 53 -2.27 22.34 3.96
C THR A 53 -3.11 22.35 5.24
N ASP A 54 -4.30 21.75 5.22
CA ASP A 54 -5.26 21.85 6.34
C ASP A 54 -5.30 20.55 7.16
N ALA A 55 -4.29 19.69 7.06
CA ALA A 55 -4.15 18.52 7.92
C ALA A 55 -3.88 18.97 9.37
N VAL A 56 -4.95 19.11 10.15
CA VAL A 56 -4.87 19.41 11.59
C VAL A 56 -4.58 18.10 12.32
N ILE A 57 -3.54 18.08 13.16
CA ILE A 57 -3.33 16.95 14.08
C ILE A 57 -4.54 16.91 15.01
N HIS A 58 -5.32 15.83 14.91
CA HIS A 58 -6.53 15.66 15.70
C HIS A 58 -6.19 15.19 17.11
N GLN A 59 -5.19 14.31 17.27
CA GLN A 59 -4.91 13.72 18.56
C GLN A 59 -3.48 13.19 18.70
N GLU A 60 -2.92 13.32 19.90
CA GLU A 60 -1.75 12.57 20.36
C GLU A 60 -2.19 11.43 21.29
N LEU A 61 -1.76 10.20 21.00
CA LEU A 61 -2.06 8.99 21.76
C LEU A 61 -0.78 8.41 22.37
N LYS A 62 -0.82 8.11 23.67
CA LYS A 62 0.28 7.42 24.36
C LYS A 62 0.15 5.92 24.15
N LEU A 63 1.12 5.34 23.45
CA LEU A 63 1.18 3.92 23.15
C LEU A 63 1.63 3.10 24.38
N PRO A 64 1.25 1.82 24.46
CA PRO A 64 1.82 0.91 25.45
C PRO A 64 3.33 0.75 25.25
N GLU A 65 4.05 0.52 26.35
CA GLU A 65 5.50 0.31 26.31
C GLU A 65 5.83 -0.98 25.55
N CYS A 66 6.84 -0.92 24.69
CA CYS A 66 7.30 -2.04 23.88
C CYS A 66 8.83 -1.99 23.77
N ALA A 67 9.52 -3.06 24.17
CA ALA A 67 10.98 -3.11 24.14
C ALA A 67 11.56 -3.03 22.71
N LEU A 68 10.83 -3.56 21.71
CA LEU A 68 11.25 -3.60 20.31
C LEU A 68 10.82 -2.35 19.51
N GLY A 69 10.15 -1.39 20.17
CA GLY A 69 9.57 -0.22 19.55
C GLY A 69 8.23 -0.50 18.89
N GLN A 70 7.41 0.54 18.76
CA GLN A 70 6.10 0.45 18.12
C GLN A 70 6.19 0.68 16.62
N GLN A 71 5.30 0.04 15.87
CA GLN A 71 5.18 0.23 14.42
C GLN A 71 3.74 0.58 14.04
N ALA A 72 3.58 1.44 13.05
CA ALA A 72 2.27 1.86 12.55
C ALA A 72 1.43 0.69 11.99
N ASN A 73 2.05 -0.41 11.57
CA ASN A 73 1.34 -1.61 11.09
C ASN A 73 0.64 -2.41 12.20
N LEU A 74 0.99 -2.14 13.46
CA LEU A 74 0.37 -2.75 14.65
C LEU A 74 -0.64 -1.82 15.33
N MET A 75 -0.96 -0.70 14.68
CA MET A 75 -2.00 0.22 15.07
C MET A 75 -3.04 0.25 13.95
N GLU A 76 -4.30 0.39 14.32
CA GLU A 76 -5.41 0.52 13.39
C GLU A 76 -6.46 1.50 13.92
N LEU A 77 -6.95 2.35 13.02
CA LEU A 77 -7.99 3.35 13.26
C LEU A 77 -9.22 3.02 12.41
N PHE A 78 -10.38 2.97 13.05
CA PHE A 78 -11.63 2.60 12.41
C PHE A 78 -12.82 3.35 13.00
N SER A 79 -13.91 3.46 12.24
CA SER A 79 -15.16 4.06 12.72
C SER A 79 -16.15 2.95 13.07
N MET A 80 -16.74 3.00 14.26
CA MET A 80 -17.74 2.01 14.69
C MET A 80 -19.10 2.28 14.02
N ASN A 81 -19.43 3.56 13.80
CA ASN A 81 -20.67 4.01 13.17
C ASN A 81 -20.36 4.98 12.03
N ALA A 82 -21.02 4.82 10.88
CA ALA A 82 -20.95 5.79 9.79
C ALA A 82 -21.67 7.11 10.15
N ASP A 83 -22.63 7.04 11.07
CA ASP A 83 -23.51 8.15 11.43
C ASP A 83 -22.96 9.02 12.59
N ASP A 84 -22.09 8.47 13.45
CA ASP A 84 -21.41 9.25 14.50
C ASP A 84 -20.18 9.93 13.90
N GLY A 85 -20.43 11.03 13.20
CA GLY A 85 -19.52 11.73 12.31
C GLY A 85 -18.17 12.25 12.83
N ASP A 86 -17.66 11.80 13.99
CA ASP A 86 -16.32 12.16 14.50
C ASP A 86 -15.70 11.15 15.48
N CYS A 87 -16.33 9.98 15.72
CA CYS A 87 -15.86 9.03 16.73
C CYS A 87 -15.05 7.88 16.12
N CYS A 88 -13.74 8.12 15.92
CA CYS A 88 -12.82 7.06 15.53
C CYS A 88 -12.32 6.25 16.74
N SER A 89 -12.45 4.93 16.66
CA SER A 89 -11.83 3.95 17.57
C SER A 89 -10.40 3.64 17.15
N CYS A 90 -9.57 3.25 18.12
CA CYS A 90 -8.19 2.84 17.87
C CYS A 90 -7.85 1.56 18.61
N LEU A 91 -7.23 0.60 17.92
CA LEU A 91 -6.56 -0.54 18.53
C LEU A 91 -5.07 -0.49 18.22
N VAL A 92 -4.24 -0.65 19.26
CA VAL A 92 -2.80 -0.83 19.14
C VAL A 92 -2.42 -2.15 19.79
N ILE A 93 -1.55 -2.91 19.15
CA ILE A 93 -0.98 -4.13 19.68
C ILE A 93 0.55 -4.00 19.67
N THR A 94 1.20 -4.38 20.75
CA THR A 94 2.66 -4.49 20.80
C THR A 94 3.08 -5.82 20.19
N CYS A 95 4.31 -5.92 19.66
CA CYS A 95 4.80 -7.19 19.15
C CYS A 95 4.90 -8.28 20.24
N ASP A 96 4.99 -7.92 21.52
CA ASP A 96 5.00 -8.84 22.67
C ASP A 96 3.60 -9.13 23.26
N GLY A 97 2.53 -8.76 22.53
CA GLY A 97 1.17 -9.21 22.84
C GLY A 97 0.42 -8.36 23.87
N TYR A 98 0.73 -7.08 24.02
CA TYR A 98 -0.10 -6.13 24.78
C TYR A 98 -1.00 -5.34 23.84
N ALA A 99 -2.30 -5.35 24.09
CA ALA A 99 -3.26 -4.53 23.38
C ALA A 99 -3.70 -3.33 24.21
N ARG A 100 -3.77 -2.17 23.58
CA ARG A 100 -4.44 -0.98 24.09
C ARG A 100 -5.55 -0.58 23.13
N TYR A 101 -6.76 -0.42 23.64
CA TYR A 101 -7.93 -0.05 22.87
C TYR A 101 -8.55 1.25 23.36
N TRP A 102 -8.77 2.19 22.44
CA TRP A 102 -9.54 3.40 22.66
C TRP A 102 -10.86 3.26 21.94
N ARG A 103 -11.97 3.34 22.69
CA ARG A 103 -13.31 3.41 22.09
C ARG A 103 -13.52 4.69 21.27
N THR A 104 -12.85 5.76 21.67
CA THR A 104 -12.78 7.01 20.90
C THR A 104 -11.43 7.66 21.13
N ILE A 105 -10.77 8.09 20.06
CA ILE A 105 -9.51 8.82 20.15
C ILE A 105 -9.67 10.22 20.76
N VAL A 106 -10.89 10.78 20.74
CA VAL A 106 -11.20 12.10 21.33
C VAL A 106 -10.94 12.11 22.85
N ARG A 107 -11.01 10.94 23.50
CA ARG A 107 -10.70 10.77 24.92
C ARG A 107 -9.44 9.91 25.06
N PRO A 108 -8.24 10.46 24.82
CA PRO A 108 -6.97 9.70 24.77
C PRO A 108 -6.60 9.01 26.09
N ASN A 109 -7.18 9.46 27.21
CA ASN A 109 -6.96 8.89 28.53
C ASN A 109 -7.98 7.80 28.90
N ASP A 110 -9.01 7.58 28.08
CA ASP A 110 -10.03 6.53 28.26
C ASP A 110 -9.70 5.34 27.36
N PHE A 111 -8.85 4.44 27.88
CA PHE A 111 -8.39 3.26 27.17
C PHE A 111 -8.47 1.99 28.02
N TYR A 112 -8.48 0.86 27.32
CA TYR A 112 -8.51 -0.48 27.89
C TYR A 112 -7.22 -1.21 27.52
N ASP A 113 -6.47 -1.64 28.54
CA ASP A 113 -5.27 -2.46 28.37
C ASP A 113 -5.59 -3.93 28.64
N VAL A 114 -5.18 -4.80 27.72
CA VAL A 114 -5.33 -6.25 27.85
C VAL A 114 -4.04 -6.92 27.39
N LYS A 115 -3.53 -7.85 28.19
CA LYS A 115 -2.46 -8.74 27.76
C LYS A 115 -3.07 -9.88 26.96
N LEU A 116 -2.57 -10.06 25.76
CA LEU A 116 -2.93 -11.11 24.83
C LEU A 116 -1.93 -12.26 24.94
N GLU A 117 -2.41 -13.49 24.90
CA GLU A 117 -1.57 -14.70 24.89
C GLU A 117 -1.22 -15.08 23.43
N PHE A 118 -0.46 -14.22 22.75
CA PHE A 118 -0.02 -14.45 21.37
C PHE A 118 1.50 -14.42 21.23
N ASP A 119 1.99 -15.19 20.26
CA ASP A 119 3.37 -15.11 19.79
C ASP A 119 3.52 -13.98 18.78
N GLN A 120 4.59 -13.19 18.93
CA GLN A 120 5.09 -12.14 18.04
C GLN A 120 4.16 -11.69 16.89
N ILE A 121 3.34 -10.66 17.17
CA ILE A 121 2.43 -10.05 16.19
C ILE A 121 3.21 -9.12 15.24
N GLU A 122 2.92 -9.18 13.94
CA GLU A 122 3.58 -8.36 12.91
C GLU A 122 2.59 -7.50 12.11
N LEU A 123 1.32 -7.91 11.99
CA LEU A 123 0.31 -7.17 11.22
C LEU A 123 -1.01 -7.05 11.99
N LEU A 124 -1.67 -5.90 11.82
CA LEU A 124 -3.01 -5.62 12.31
C LEU A 124 -3.86 -4.98 11.19
N CYS A 125 -5.09 -5.45 11.03
CA CYS A 125 -6.06 -4.88 10.10
C CYS A 125 -7.45 -4.85 10.74
N HIS A 126 -8.18 -3.75 10.56
CA HIS A 126 -9.57 -3.66 10.99
C HIS A 126 -10.46 -4.45 10.03
N PHE A 127 -11.43 -5.12 10.60
CA PHE A 127 -12.54 -5.77 9.93
C PHE A 127 -13.87 -5.19 10.43
N LYS A 128 -14.96 -5.47 9.74
CA LYS A 128 -16.32 -5.03 10.06
C LYS A 128 -16.70 -5.25 11.54
N ASP A 129 -17.59 -4.39 12.05
CA ASP A 129 -18.29 -4.55 13.34
C ASP A 129 -17.33 -4.68 14.55
N ASP A 130 -16.33 -3.80 14.63
CA ASP A 130 -15.36 -3.68 15.73
C ASP A 130 -14.43 -4.88 15.91
N ILE A 131 -14.30 -5.72 14.89
CA ILE A 131 -13.38 -6.86 14.93
C ILE A 131 -12.09 -6.44 14.24
N CYS A 132 -10.95 -6.64 14.89
CA CYS A 132 -9.65 -6.56 14.22
C CYS A 132 -9.11 -7.96 13.98
N VAL A 133 -8.35 -8.13 12.90
CA VAL A 133 -7.60 -9.35 12.63
C VAL A 133 -6.12 -9.02 12.75
N CYS A 134 -5.40 -9.79 13.57
CA CYS A 134 -3.96 -9.70 13.66
C CYS A 134 -3.28 -10.96 13.14
N GLY A 135 -2.06 -10.80 12.66
CA GLY A 135 -1.25 -11.87 12.12
C GLY A 135 0.12 -11.93 12.81
N SER A 136 0.51 -13.13 13.23
CA SER A 136 1.85 -13.40 13.74
C SER A 136 2.87 -13.50 12.60
N TYR A 137 4.15 -13.39 12.95
CA TYR A 137 5.24 -13.65 12.01
C TYR A 137 5.17 -15.04 11.36
N SER A 138 4.64 -16.03 12.08
CA SER A 138 4.50 -17.44 11.64
C SER A 138 3.31 -17.72 10.71
N GLY A 139 2.56 -16.69 10.29
CA GLY A 139 1.38 -16.86 9.44
C GLY A 139 0.06 -17.05 10.20
N ARG A 140 0.09 -17.33 11.51
CA ARG A 140 -1.15 -17.51 12.28
C ARG A 140 -1.95 -16.21 12.36
N LEU A 141 -3.26 -16.31 12.11
CA LEU A 141 -4.22 -15.21 12.21
C LEU A 141 -5.09 -15.36 13.45
N PHE A 142 -5.45 -14.24 14.07
CA PHE A 142 -6.30 -14.18 15.25
C PHE A 142 -7.33 -13.06 15.10
N THR A 143 -8.54 -13.27 15.62
CA THR A 143 -9.56 -12.21 15.71
C THR A 143 -9.54 -11.57 17.09
N ILE A 144 -9.80 -10.27 17.11
CA ILE A 144 -9.86 -9.45 18.31
C ILE A 144 -11.16 -8.66 18.25
N PRO A 145 -12.23 -9.12 18.93
CA PRO A 145 -13.44 -8.34 19.08
C PRO A 145 -13.16 -7.17 20.04
N CYS A 146 -13.07 -5.94 19.53
CA CYS A 146 -12.65 -4.78 20.32
C CYS A 146 -13.66 -4.45 21.43
N ASN A 147 -14.95 -4.70 21.21
CA ASN A 147 -15.97 -4.55 22.25
C ASN A 147 -15.75 -5.48 23.46
N ALA A 148 -15.11 -6.64 23.27
CA ALA A 148 -14.77 -7.53 24.38
C ALA A 148 -13.65 -6.97 25.27
N LEU A 149 -12.76 -6.13 24.70
CA LEU A 149 -11.68 -5.46 25.45
C LEU A 149 -12.23 -4.50 26.51
N CYS A 150 -13.34 -3.81 26.20
CA CYS A 150 -14.02 -2.91 27.13
C CYS A 150 -14.45 -3.61 28.42
N ASN A 151 -14.83 -4.89 28.32
CA ASN A 151 -15.27 -5.68 29.46
C ASN A 151 -14.11 -6.33 30.23
N LYS A 152 -12.85 -6.02 29.86
CA LYS A 152 -11.63 -6.70 30.35
C LYS A 152 -11.73 -8.22 30.22
N ALA A 153 -12.52 -8.71 29.27
CA ALA A 153 -12.67 -10.13 29.03
C ALA A 153 -11.34 -10.66 28.50
N TYR A 154 -10.93 -11.82 29.02
CA TYR A 154 -9.73 -12.50 28.55
C TYR A 154 -9.95 -12.91 27.09
N ILE A 155 -9.24 -12.27 26.15
CA ILE A 155 -9.32 -12.67 24.74
C ILE A 155 -8.44 -13.90 24.59
N ARG A 156 -9.10 -15.06 24.52
CA ARG A 156 -8.46 -16.26 23.99
C ARG A 156 -8.53 -16.22 22.47
N PRO A 157 -7.47 -16.68 21.77
CA PRO A 157 -7.54 -16.87 20.33
C PRO A 157 -8.80 -17.66 19.97
N SER A 158 -9.59 -17.14 19.03
CA SER A 158 -10.53 -17.96 18.27
C SER A 158 -9.71 -19.06 17.60
N SER A 159 -9.96 -20.30 18.01
CA SER A 159 -9.17 -21.46 17.61
C SER A 159 -9.45 -21.84 16.16
N SER A 160 -8.86 -21.12 15.21
CA SER A 160 -8.57 -21.69 13.87
C SER A 160 -7.24 -22.47 13.88
N SER A 161 -6.45 -22.35 14.95
CA SER A 161 -5.47 -23.37 15.31
C SER A 161 -6.19 -24.50 16.04
N SER A 162 -6.33 -25.62 15.33
CA SER A 162 -6.45 -26.93 15.93
C SER A 162 -5.55 -27.02 17.17
N LEU A 163 -6.13 -27.38 18.30
CA LEU A 163 -5.48 -27.80 19.55
C LEU A 163 -4.59 -29.05 19.40
N LEU A 164 -3.95 -29.26 18.25
CA LEU A 164 -3.11 -30.42 17.92
C LEU A 164 -1.79 -30.07 17.22
N SER A 165 -1.42 -28.79 17.04
CA SER A 165 -0.07 -28.46 16.53
C SER A 165 1.02 -28.50 17.61
N SER A 166 0.67 -28.77 18.88
CA SER A 166 1.64 -28.84 19.97
C SER A 166 1.25 -29.86 21.03
N ILE A 167 1.40 -31.15 20.71
CA ILE A 167 1.95 -32.22 21.57
C ILE A 167 2.04 -33.47 20.67
N GLY A 168 3.22 -34.08 20.60
CA GLY A 168 3.60 -35.07 19.60
C GLY A 168 2.91 -36.44 19.67
N PHE A 169 3.23 -37.25 18.66
CA PHE A 169 3.03 -38.71 18.57
C PHE A 169 1.65 -39.24 18.97
N GLY A 170 0.75 -39.35 18.00
CA GLY A 170 -0.48 -40.13 18.15
C GLY A 170 -1.17 -40.39 16.82
N LEU A 171 -0.96 -41.58 16.27
CA LEU A 171 -1.65 -42.14 15.10
C LEU A 171 -3.18 -41.92 15.16
N LYS A 172 -3.71 -40.95 14.39
CA LYS A 172 -5.07 -40.91 13.84
C LYS A 172 -5.05 -39.92 12.67
N SER A 173 -5.60 -40.15 11.48
CA SER A 173 -6.15 -41.31 10.78
C SER A 173 -6.39 -40.79 9.35
N MET A 174 -5.92 -41.53 8.34
CA MET A 174 -6.40 -41.36 6.97
C MET A 174 -7.93 -41.45 6.97
N LEU A 175 -8.62 -40.47 6.37
CA LEU A 175 -9.91 -40.53 5.65
C LEU A 175 -10.64 -39.18 5.74
N PHE A 176 -10.60 -38.45 4.62
CA PHE A 176 -11.49 -37.35 4.20
C PHE A 176 -11.68 -36.13 5.12
N GLY A 177 -10.97 -35.04 4.78
CA GLY A 177 -11.25 -33.69 5.28
C GLY A 177 -9.98 -32.83 5.37
N THR A 178 -9.40 -32.44 4.24
CA THR A 178 -8.20 -31.59 4.21
C THR A 178 -8.55 -30.15 4.64
N SER A 179 -8.45 -29.84 5.93
CA SER A 179 -8.16 -28.46 6.34
C SER A 179 -6.72 -28.17 5.90
N ARG A 180 -6.53 -27.53 4.75
CA ARG A 180 -5.21 -27.06 4.31
C ARG A 180 -4.76 -25.94 5.25
N GLN A 181 -4.06 -26.30 6.32
CA GLN A 181 -3.41 -25.32 7.19
C GLN A 181 -2.28 -24.63 6.43
N MET A 182 -1.98 -23.38 6.79
CA MET A 182 -0.73 -22.73 6.37
C MET A 182 0.43 -23.64 6.74
N LYS A 183 1.36 -23.87 5.81
CA LYS A 183 2.57 -24.66 6.11
C LYS A 183 3.38 -23.86 7.14
N ASP A 184 3.78 -24.50 8.23
CA ASP A 184 4.33 -23.90 9.47
C ASP A 184 5.60 -23.01 9.33
N ASN A 185 6.04 -22.65 8.13
CA ASN A 185 7.26 -21.88 7.87
C ASN A 185 7.06 -20.66 6.94
N GLU A 186 5.83 -20.26 6.66
CA GLU A 186 5.55 -19.15 5.75
C GLU A 186 5.44 -17.81 6.48
N ILE A 187 6.14 -16.80 5.96
CA ILE A 187 6.18 -15.47 6.59
C ILE A 187 4.99 -14.67 6.08
N LEU A 188 4.14 -14.23 6.99
CA LEU A 188 3.05 -13.33 6.65
C LEU A 188 3.59 -11.96 6.20
N ARG A 189 3.20 -11.52 4.99
CA ARG A 189 3.66 -10.28 4.36
C ARG A 189 2.61 -9.19 4.36
N CYS A 190 1.36 -9.54 4.07
CA CYS A 190 0.26 -8.58 3.99
C CYS A 190 -1.05 -9.20 4.51
N LEU A 191 -1.92 -8.33 5.01
CA LEU A 191 -3.26 -8.63 5.46
C LEU A 191 -4.18 -7.51 4.96
N HIS A 192 -5.26 -7.86 4.26
CA HIS A 192 -6.15 -6.88 3.62
C HIS A 192 -7.63 -7.27 3.75
N SER A 193 -8.44 -6.39 4.33
CA SER A 193 -9.90 -6.55 4.40
C SER A 193 -10.55 -6.12 3.08
N LEU A 194 -11.43 -6.96 2.52
CA LEU A 194 -12.17 -6.64 1.28
C LEU A 194 -13.47 -5.86 1.56
N LYS A 195 -14.06 -6.02 2.75
CA LYS A 195 -15.39 -5.47 3.09
C LYS A 195 -15.39 -4.04 3.60
N ASN A 196 -14.22 -3.45 3.91
CA ASN A 196 -14.16 -2.10 4.46
C ASN A 196 -14.38 -0.98 3.42
N ASP A 197 -14.51 -1.30 2.13
CA ASP A 197 -14.81 -0.33 1.07
C ASP A 197 -16.32 -0.08 0.98
N THR A 198 -16.84 0.67 1.93
CA THR A 198 -18.28 0.97 2.10
C THR A 198 -18.92 1.74 0.94
N SER A 199 -18.14 2.30 0.01
CA SER A 199 -18.69 3.15 -1.07
C SER A 199 -19.03 2.40 -2.35
N THR A 200 -18.68 1.13 -2.48
CA THR A 200 -18.92 0.37 -3.71
C THR A 200 -19.24 -1.07 -3.35
N GLN A 201 -20.46 -1.51 -3.66
CA GLN A 201 -20.81 -2.92 -3.65
C GLN A 201 -19.81 -3.66 -4.52
N THR A 202 -18.81 -4.27 -3.89
CA THR A 202 -17.87 -5.15 -4.57
C THR A 202 -18.69 -6.28 -5.18
N THR A 203 -18.59 -6.46 -6.50
CA THR A 203 -19.16 -7.57 -7.26
C THR A 203 -18.52 -8.91 -6.95
N ILE A 204 -17.58 -8.94 -5.98
CA ILE A 204 -16.96 -10.14 -5.45
C ILE A 204 -18.05 -11.03 -4.85
N THR A 205 -18.41 -12.05 -5.62
CA THR A 205 -19.41 -13.07 -5.22
C THR A 205 -18.82 -14.20 -4.42
N MET A 206 -17.50 -14.26 -4.31
CA MET A 206 -16.87 -15.15 -3.35
C MET A 206 -17.20 -14.63 -1.95
N ASN A 207 -17.63 -15.52 -1.05
CA ASN A 207 -17.77 -15.23 0.38
C ASN A 207 -16.36 -15.07 1.00
N VAL A 208 -15.61 -14.05 0.57
CA VAL A 208 -14.27 -13.73 1.04
C VAL A 208 -14.33 -12.36 1.68
N ASP A 209 -13.82 -12.31 2.89
CA ASP A 209 -13.80 -11.13 3.74
C ASP A 209 -12.40 -10.53 3.84
N LEU A 210 -11.39 -11.39 3.75
CA LEU A 210 -10.01 -11.07 4.05
C LEU A 210 -9.08 -11.83 3.09
N VAL A 211 -8.04 -11.14 2.64
CA VAL A 211 -6.96 -11.72 1.85
C VAL A 211 -5.66 -11.57 2.64
N SER A 212 -4.89 -12.65 2.72
CA SER A 212 -3.54 -12.60 3.30
C SER A 212 -2.50 -13.12 2.33
N LEU A 213 -1.35 -12.48 2.30
CA LEU A 213 -0.22 -12.85 1.47
C LEU A 213 0.91 -13.37 2.35
N THR A 214 1.45 -14.54 2.03
CA THR A 214 2.74 -15.02 2.55
C THR A 214 3.85 -14.80 1.54
N ASP A 215 5.07 -15.28 1.82
CA ASP A 215 6.16 -15.29 0.86
C ASP A 215 5.89 -16.18 -0.37
N LYS A 216 4.89 -17.08 -0.33
CA LYS A 216 4.63 -18.07 -1.38
C LYS A 216 3.18 -18.25 -1.77
N HIS A 217 2.24 -17.90 -0.90
CA HIS A 217 0.83 -18.18 -1.12
C HIS A 217 -0.05 -16.95 -0.93
N LEU A 218 -1.17 -16.97 -1.65
CA LEU A 218 -2.29 -16.06 -1.45
C LEU A 218 -3.43 -16.85 -0.82
N TYR A 219 -3.90 -16.42 0.35
CA TYR A 219 -5.00 -17.05 1.06
C TYR A 219 -6.22 -16.13 1.13
N PHE A 220 -7.39 -16.75 0.99
CA PHE A 220 -8.69 -16.11 1.00
C PHE A 220 -9.47 -16.65 2.18
N TRP A 221 -9.94 -15.75 3.03
CA TRP A 221 -10.57 -16.10 4.28
C TRP A 221 -11.98 -15.53 4.35
N TYR A 222 -12.86 -16.30 4.98
CA TYR A 222 -14.19 -15.90 5.38
C TYR A 222 -14.20 -15.69 6.89
N LEU A 223 -14.86 -14.62 7.36
CA LEU A 223 -15.00 -14.33 8.77
C LEU A 223 -16.46 -14.47 9.21
N ALA A 224 -16.72 -15.48 10.03
CA ALA A 224 -18.02 -15.73 10.63
C ALA A 224 -17.99 -15.32 12.11
N GLU A 225 -18.56 -14.16 12.46
CA GLU A 225 -18.72 -13.57 13.82
C GLU A 225 -17.45 -13.47 14.68
N SER A 226 -16.76 -14.58 14.95
CA SER A 226 -15.49 -14.65 15.67
C SER A 226 -14.50 -15.66 15.08
N ASP A 227 -14.93 -16.49 14.13
CA ASP A 227 -14.11 -17.52 13.49
C ASP A 227 -13.59 -17.10 12.11
N ILE A 228 -12.32 -17.41 11.86
CA ILE A 228 -11.68 -17.26 10.54
C ILE A 228 -11.64 -18.63 9.86
N GLN A 229 -12.23 -18.74 8.68
CA GLN A 229 -12.23 -19.95 7.88
C GLN A 229 -11.49 -19.74 6.56
N LEU A 230 -10.62 -20.68 6.21
CA LEU A 230 -9.95 -20.64 4.91
C LEU A 230 -10.93 -21.06 3.81
N VAL A 231 -11.16 -20.17 2.84
CA VAL A 231 -12.01 -20.42 1.67
C VAL A 231 -11.18 -21.02 0.53
N HIS A 232 -10.05 -20.37 0.23
CA HIS A 232 -9.24 -20.71 -0.92
C HIS A 232 -7.77 -20.33 -0.71
N SER A 233 -6.86 -21.02 -1.41
CA SER A 233 -5.42 -20.76 -1.37
C SER A 233 -4.80 -20.97 -2.74
N ILE A 234 -3.90 -20.08 -3.14
CA ILE A 234 -3.18 -20.13 -4.41
C ILE A 234 -1.67 -20.21 -4.13
N ASP A 235 -0.99 -21.17 -4.77
CA ASP A 235 0.47 -21.25 -4.77
C ASP A 235 1.04 -20.26 -5.79
N LEU A 236 1.45 -19.09 -5.29
CA LEU A 236 2.01 -18.03 -6.14
C LEU A 236 3.42 -18.38 -6.60
N GLN A 237 4.15 -19.20 -5.83
CA GLN A 237 5.50 -19.61 -6.21
C GLN A 237 5.47 -20.45 -7.49
N GLU A 238 4.56 -21.42 -7.57
CA GLU A 238 4.39 -22.24 -8.77
C GLU A 238 3.93 -21.40 -9.98
N ILE A 239 2.91 -20.56 -9.78
CA ILE A 239 2.37 -19.71 -10.85
C ILE A 239 3.44 -18.77 -11.41
N PHE A 240 4.16 -18.06 -10.53
CA PHE A 240 5.16 -17.09 -10.97
C PHE A 240 6.38 -17.79 -11.59
N ALA A 241 6.76 -18.97 -11.09
CA ALA A 241 7.83 -19.76 -11.70
C ALA A 241 7.46 -20.20 -13.12
N ASN A 242 6.23 -20.70 -13.31
CA ASN A 242 5.74 -21.15 -14.61
C ASN A 242 5.66 -19.99 -15.62
N GLU A 243 5.21 -18.80 -15.21
CA GLU A 243 5.19 -17.64 -16.11
C GLU A 243 6.60 -17.11 -16.40
N ALA A 244 7.48 -17.05 -15.40
CA ALA A 244 8.87 -16.63 -15.59
C ALA A 244 9.64 -17.56 -16.55
N MET A 245 9.33 -18.86 -16.57
CA MET A 245 9.91 -19.83 -17.51
C MET A 245 9.50 -19.59 -18.97
N LYS A 246 8.31 -19.05 -19.22
CA LYS A 246 7.86 -18.78 -20.60
C LYS A 246 8.68 -17.70 -21.27
N ASP A 247 9.14 -16.73 -20.49
CA ASP A 247 9.92 -15.58 -20.97
C ASP A 247 11.44 -15.87 -21.04
N GLN A 248 11.92 -16.87 -20.29
CA GLN A 248 13.34 -17.21 -20.22
C GLN A 248 13.68 -18.56 -20.88
N LYS A 249 14.61 -18.56 -21.84
CA LYS A 249 15.20 -19.77 -22.43
C LYS A 249 16.22 -20.49 -21.53
N SER A 250 16.35 -20.13 -20.25
CA SER A 250 17.42 -20.61 -19.37
C SER A 250 16.92 -21.42 -18.17
N ASN A 251 17.59 -22.56 -17.92
CA ASN A 251 17.37 -23.52 -16.82
C ASN A 251 17.78 -22.99 -15.42
N GLU A 252 17.49 -21.73 -15.08
CA GLU A 252 17.82 -21.25 -13.73
C GLU A 252 16.87 -21.84 -12.68
N ASN A 253 17.38 -22.03 -11.46
CA ASN A 253 16.60 -22.57 -10.35
C ASN A 253 15.56 -21.54 -9.88
N HIS A 254 14.32 -21.65 -10.37
CA HIS A 254 13.17 -20.80 -10.00
C HIS A 254 12.67 -20.97 -8.55
N ARG A 255 13.47 -21.57 -7.67
CA ARG A 255 13.16 -21.69 -6.24
C ARG A 255 13.26 -20.35 -5.48
N ASN A 256 13.78 -19.32 -6.13
CA ASN A 256 14.08 -18.04 -5.52
C ASN A 256 13.03 -16.96 -5.82
N ILE A 257 11.75 -17.34 -5.84
CA ILE A 257 10.64 -16.40 -5.94
C ILE A 257 10.09 -16.16 -4.54
N SER A 258 9.89 -14.88 -4.19
CA SER A 258 9.27 -14.50 -2.93
C SER A 258 8.28 -13.38 -3.16
N CYS A 259 7.06 -13.55 -2.68
CA CYS A 259 6.04 -12.52 -2.69
C CYS A 259 6.32 -11.52 -1.55
N ILE A 260 6.10 -10.24 -1.85
CA ILE A 260 6.56 -9.11 -1.02
C ILE A 260 5.38 -8.30 -0.53
N SER A 261 4.50 -7.91 -1.45
CA SER A 261 3.41 -6.99 -1.15
C SER A 261 2.18 -7.29 -1.99
N LEU A 262 1.03 -6.90 -1.44
CA LEU A 262 -0.29 -7.03 -2.03
C LEU A 262 -0.95 -5.66 -2.15
N SER A 263 -1.70 -5.42 -3.22
CA SER A 263 -2.71 -4.37 -3.29
C SER A 263 -3.99 -4.95 -3.86
N VAL A 264 -5.14 -4.55 -3.33
CA VAL A 264 -6.44 -5.05 -3.79
C VAL A 264 -7.34 -3.88 -4.18
N THR A 265 -7.96 -4.00 -5.35
CA THR A 265 -9.06 -3.17 -5.84
C THR A 265 -10.35 -3.99 -5.86
N GLN A 266 -11.46 -3.42 -6.31
CA GLN A 266 -12.77 -4.10 -6.30
C GLN A 266 -12.78 -5.44 -7.05
N GLU A 267 -12.05 -5.54 -8.15
CA GLU A 267 -12.10 -6.70 -9.04
C GLU A 267 -10.72 -7.34 -9.28
N THR A 268 -9.66 -6.75 -8.71
CA THR A 268 -8.29 -7.13 -9.05
C THR A 268 -7.39 -7.17 -7.84
N ILE A 269 -6.55 -8.20 -7.78
CA ILE A 269 -5.47 -8.36 -6.81
C ILE A 269 -4.15 -8.20 -7.55
N TYR A 270 -3.33 -7.28 -7.05
CA TYR A 270 -1.98 -7.05 -7.52
C TYR A 270 -0.99 -7.65 -6.52
N VAL A 271 -0.20 -8.61 -6.97
CA VAL A 271 0.84 -9.25 -6.18
C VAL A 271 2.20 -8.82 -6.72
N LEU A 272 2.99 -8.16 -5.88
CA LEU A 272 4.38 -7.87 -6.15
C LEU A 272 5.26 -8.98 -5.59
N ALA A 273 6.10 -9.56 -6.44
CA ALA A 273 7.08 -10.55 -6.06
C ALA A 273 8.48 -10.17 -6.57
N ILE A 274 9.49 -10.85 -6.03
CA ILE A 274 10.86 -10.77 -6.47
C ILE A 274 11.36 -12.13 -6.88
N HIS A 275 12.04 -12.18 -8.01
CA HIS A 275 12.90 -13.28 -8.40
C HIS A 275 14.32 -12.86 -8.08
N HIS A 276 15.00 -13.57 -7.19
CA HIS A 276 16.37 -13.24 -6.81
C HIS A 276 17.34 -14.34 -7.27
N SER A 277 18.40 -13.94 -7.95
CA SER A 277 19.59 -14.76 -8.19
C SER A 277 20.69 -14.32 -7.21
N THR A 278 21.79 -15.06 -7.19
CA THR A 278 22.96 -14.70 -6.37
C THR A 278 23.56 -13.35 -6.77
N GLN A 279 23.33 -12.88 -7.99
CA GLN A 279 23.95 -11.69 -8.56
C GLN A 279 22.96 -10.57 -8.93
N ASP A 280 21.68 -10.88 -9.04
CA ASP A 280 20.68 -9.93 -9.55
C ASP A 280 19.30 -10.23 -8.97
N TYR A 281 18.38 -9.28 -9.07
CA TYR A 281 16.98 -9.52 -8.77
C TYR A 281 16.07 -8.81 -9.77
N ARG A 282 14.88 -9.37 -9.96
CA ARG A 282 13.85 -8.82 -10.83
C ARG A 282 12.53 -8.75 -10.09
N LEU A 283 11.86 -7.62 -10.23
CA LEU A 283 10.51 -7.45 -9.70
C LEU A 283 9.50 -7.98 -10.72
N MET A 284 8.53 -8.71 -10.20
CA MET A 284 7.46 -9.33 -10.97
C MET A 284 6.12 -8.85 -10.42
N LEU A 285 5.21 -8.52 -11.31
CA LEU A 285 3.84 -8.16 -11.00
C LEU A 285 2.91 -9.25 -11.55
N GLY A 286 2.17 -9.89 -10.65
CA GLY A 286 1.02 -10.71 -11.02
C GLY A 286 -0.27 -9.94 -10.81
N VAL A 287 -1.10 -9.86 -11.84
CA VAL A 287 -2.42 -9.24 -11.80
C VAL A 287 -3.48 -10.34 -11.84
N PHE A 288 -4.22 -10.50 -10.76
CA PHE A 288 -5.24 -11.53 -10.60
C PHE A 288 -6.62 -10.91 -10.64
N SER A 289 -7.53 -11.47 -11.42
CA SER A 289 -8.93 -11.07 -11.44
C SER A 289 -9.74 -11.88 -10.43
N LEU A 290 -10.63 -11.20 -9.72
CA LEU A 290 -11.57 -11.75 -8.75
C LEU A 290 -12.94 -11.92 -9.42
N ASN A 291 -13.20 -13.09 -10.01
CA ASN A 291 -14.43 -13.36 -10.73
C ASN A 291 -15.28 -14.44 -10.03
N HIS A 292 -16.54 -14.58 -10.44
CA HIS A 292 -17.43 -15.64 -9.98
C HIS A 292 -16.84 -17.05 -10.12
N SER A 293 -15.98 -17.25 -11.14
CA SER A 293 -15.39 -18.54 -11.48
C SER A 293 -14.16 -18.91 -10.63
N GLY A 294 -13.60 -17.96 -9.88
CA GLY A 294 -12.28 -18.17 -9.32
C GLY A 294 -11.45 -16.90 -9.22
N VAL A 295 -10.27 -17.09 -8.66
CA VAL A 295 -9.16 -16.15 -8.79
C VAL A 295 -8.26 -16.64 -9.90
N GLN A 296 -8.01 -15.81 -10.91
CA GLN A 296 -7.22 -16.19 -12.08
C GLN A 296 -6.16 -15.15 -12.36
N LEU A 297 -4.95 -15.60 -12.71
CA LEU A 297 -3.89 -14.72 -13.19
C LEU A 297 -4.27 -14.22 -14.60
N VAL A 298 -4.43 -12.90 -14.74
CA VAL A 298 -4.78 -12.24 -16.00
C VAL A 298 -3.55 -11.68 -16.70
N SER A 299 -2.59 -11.16 -15.93
CA SER A 299 -1.37 -10.59 -16.48
C SER A 299 -0.18 -10.88 -15.58
N PHE A 300 0.98 -11.09 -16.20
CA PHE A 300 2.26 -11.29 -15.55
C PHE A 300 3.30 -10.43 -16.25
N ILE A 301 3.97 -9.57 -15.48
CA ILE A 301 4.86 -8.54 -16.03
C ILE A 301 6.15 -8.49 -15.22
N PHE A 302 7.29 -8.43 -15.91
CA PHE A 302 8.55 -8.03 -15.31
C PHE A 302 8.62 -6.51 -15.26
N LEU A 303 8.68 -5.94 -14.05
CA LEU A 303 8.80 -4.50 -13.90
C LEU A 303 10.23 -4.07 -14.27
N THR A 304 10.35 -3.32 -15.36
CA THR A 304 11.62 -2.76 -15.82
C THR A 304 11.99 -1.60 -14.90
N ASN A 305 13.13 -1.72 -14.20
CA ASN A 305 13.99 -0.69 -13.61
C ASN A 305 14.51 -1.02 -12.20
N HIS A 306 15.75 -0.63 -11.99
CA HIS A 306 16.55 -0.78 -10.78
C HIS A 306 16.02 0.11 -9.65
N LEU A 307 14.95 -0.33 -8.99
CA LEU A 307 14.73 0.00 -7.59
C LEU A 307 16.04 -0.32 -6.88
N ASN A 308 16.77 0.66 -6.32
CA ASN A 308 18.11 0.42 -5.77
C ASN A 308 17.98 -0.15 -4.35
N ILE A 309 17.42 -1.35 -4.26
CA ILE A 309 17.06 -2.00 -3.00
C ILE A 309 18.10 -3.07 -2.71
N ARG A 310 18.60 -3.08 -1.49
CA ARG A 310 19.46 -4.16 -1.04
C ARG A 310 18.60 -5.40 -0.74
N LEU A 311 19.05 -6.57 -1.17
CA LEU A 311 18.32 -7.84 -1.01
C LEU A 311 17.88 -8.12 0.44
N ASP A 312 18.67 -7.71 1.43
CA ASP A 312 18.35 -7.82 2.86
C ASP A 312 17.13 -6.99 3.27
N GLU A 313 16.90 -5.83 2.64
CA GLU A 313 15.70 -5.00 2.85
C GLU A 313 14.42 -5.61 2.24
N ILE A 314 14.56 -6.62 1.39
CA ILE A 314 13.46 -7.26 0.68
C ILE A 314 13.07 -8.58 1.37
N ILE A 315 14.06 -9.38 1.75
CA ILE A 315 13.82 -10.75 2.23
C ILE A 315 13.37 -10.76 3.69
N VAL A 316 13.99 -9.96 4.56
CA VAL A 316 13.76 -10.05 6.01
C VAL A 316 12.52 -9.27 6.43
N LYS A 317 12.43 -7.98 6.05
CA LYS A 317 11.25 -7.14 6.27
C LYS A 317 11.02 -6.26 5.03
N PRO A 318 10.25 -6.74 4.03
CA PRO A 318 10.05 -6.02 2.80
C PRO A 318 9.46 -4.64 3.07
N ARG A 319 10.29 -3.62 2.85
CA ARG A 319 9.86 -2.21 2.87
C ARG A 319 9.34 -1.74 1.52
N VAL A 320 9.27 -2.66 0.57
CA VAL A 320 8.69 -2.43 -0.74
C VAL A 320 7.19 -2.65 -0.64
N ARG A 321 6.41 -1.66 -1.03
CA ARG A 321 4.94 -1.77 -1.07
C ARG A 321 4.43 -1.46 -2.47
N ILE A 322 3.27 -2.03 -2.77
CA ILE A 322 2.50 -1.75 -3.97
C ILE A 322 1.14 -1.17 -3.59
N PHE A 323 0.69 -0.17 -4.34
CA PHE A 323 -0.67 0.36 -4.25
C PHE A 323 -1.23 0.55 -5.65
N ALA A 324 -2.32 -0.14 -5.94
CA ALA A 324 -3.10 0.08 -7.14
C ALA A 324 -4.00 1.30 -6.96
N VAL A 325 -4.02 2.19 -7.94
CA VAL A 325 -4.89 3.36 -7.92
C VAL A 325 -6.30 2.92 -8.33
N PRO A 326 -7.34 3.17 -7.51
CA PRO A 326 -8.70 2.79 -7.85
C PRO A 326 -9.12 3.40 -9.19
N ASN A 327 -9.79 2.60 -10.03
CA ASN A 327 -10.32 3.01 -11.34
C ASN A 327 -9.26 3.52 -12.34
N GLN A 328 -7.98 3.23 -12.12
CA GLN A 328 -6.90 3.60 -13.03
C GLN A 328 -5.97 2.40 -13.24
N PRO A 329 -5.44 2.19 -14.45
CA PRO A 329 -4.44 1.15 -14.72
C PRO A 329 -3.06 1.62 -14.24
N ALA A 330 -2.96 2.08 -13.00
CA ALA A 330 -1.75 2.63 -12.41
C ALA A 330 -1.43 1.98 -11.07
N ILE A 331 -0.15 1.69 -10.86
CA ILE A 331 0.37 1.20 -9.58
C ILE A 331 1.52 2.08 -9.11
N LEU A 332 1.55 2.35 -7.81
CA LEU A 332 2.73 2.87 -7.12
C LEU A 332 3.50 1.68 -6.55
N VAL A 333 4.78 1.59 -6.87
CA VAL A 333 5.73 0.74 -6.14
C VAL A 333 6.78 1.64 -5.52
N HIS A 334 7.04 1.49 -4.24
CA HIS A 334 8.10 2.28 -3.60
C HIS A 334 8.88 1.45 -2.59
N SER A 335 10.15 1.82 -2.41
CA SER A 335 11.01 1.38 -1.32
C SER A 335 11.07 2.46 -0.24
N LYS A 336 12.08 2.43 0.61
CA LYS A 336 12.37 3.50 1.56
C LYS A 336 12.89 4.78 0.87
N LYS A 337 13.50 4.66 -0.32
CA LYS A 337 14.25 5.74 -0.96
C LYS A 337 13.82 6.07 -2.37
N ASP A 338 13.06 5.20 -3.03
CA ASP A 338 12.56 5.45 -4.37
C ASP A 338 11.06 5.16 -4.41
N ALA A 339 10.32 5.91 -5.22
CA ALA A 339 8.94 5.65 -5.57
C ALA A 339 8.79 5.70 -7.09
N PHE A 340 8.05 4.73 -7.63
CA PHE A 340 7.83 4.52 -9.04
C PHE A 340 6.34 4.41 -9.31
N ILE A 341 5.87 5.12 -10.32
CA ILE A 341 4.49 4.99 -10.81
C ILE A 341 4.56 4.32 -12.18
N TYR A 342 3.89 3.17 -12.26
CA TYR A 342 3.74 2.40 -13.47
C TYR A 342 2.31 2.55 -13.99
N THR A 343 2.13 2.69 -15.29
CA THR A 343 0.81 2.81 -15.92
C THR A 343 0.81 2.22 -17.34
N GLY A 344 -0.37 2.10 -17.93
CA GLY A 344 -0.58 1.50 -19.24
C GLY A 344 -0.66 -0.02 -19.21
N PRO A 345 -0.88 -0.67 -20.37
CA PRO A 345 -1.10 -2.12 -20.46
C PRO A 345 0.13 -2.92 -20.02
N ASP A 346 1.33 -2.42 -20.33
CA ASP A 346 2.60 -3.07 -20.01
C ASP A 346 3.17 -2.63 -18.65
N TYR A 347 2.46 -1.75 -17.93
CA TYR A 347 2.93 -1.12 -16.69
C TYR A 347 4.35 -0.58 -16.85
N SER A 348 4.54 0.36 -17.77
CA SER A 348 5.83 1.02 -17.96
C SER A 348 6.01 2.12 -16.92
N VAL A 349 7.27 2.37 -16.51
CA VAL A 349 7.57 3.45 -15.56
C VAL A 349 7.31 4.79 -16.23
N VAL A 350 6.37 5.53 -15.65
CA VAL A 350 6.05 6.90 -16.08
C VAL A 350 6.70 7.92 -15.15
N LEU A 351 6.71 7.65 -13.85
CA LEU A 351 7.33 8.55 -12.87
C LEU A 351 8.31 7.79 -11.98
N ARG A 352 9.43 8.45 -11.69
CA ARG A 352 10.36 8.05 -10.63
C ARG A 352 10.64 9.26 -9.75
N ALA A 353 10.36 9.11 -8.46
CA ALA A 353 10.82 10.03 -7.42
C ALA A 353 11.94 9.35 -6.62
N ASN A 354 13.09 10.03 -6.51
CA ASN A 354 14.24 9.54 -5.76
C ASN A 354 14.48 10.44 -4.54
N PHE A 355 14.44 9.85 -3.36
CA PHE A 355 14.60 10.49 -2.05
C PHE A 355 16.02 10.32 -1.49
N SER A 356 16.95 9.72 -2.24
CA SER A 356 18.33 9.43 -1.80
C SER A 356 19.14 10.68 -1.45
N ASN A 357 18.83 11.82 -2.07
CA ASN A 357 19.70 13.00 -2.05
C ASN A 357 19.54 13.87 -0.79
N LEU A 358 18.57 13.58 0.09
CA LEU A 358 18.17 14.50 1.18
C LEU A 358 18.16 13.88 2.59
N ASN A 359 18.79 12.71 2.81
CA ASN A 359 18.51 11.87 3.99
C ASN A 359 17.02 11.59 4.16
N GLU A 360 16.26 11.70 3.07
CA GLU A 360 14.84 11.57 3.06
C GLU A 360 14.47 10.10 2.92
N THR A 361 13.45 9.71 3.68
CA THR A 361 13.00 8.34 3.73
C THR A 361 11.49 8.32 3.76
N ILE A 362 10.90 7.48 2.93
CA ILE A 362 9.47 7.18 3.01
C ILE A 362 9.24 6.42 4.31
N LEU A 363 8.40 6.99 5.18
CA LEU A 363 8.01 6.44 6.47
C LEU A 363 6.72 5.61 6.36
N GLY A 364 5.90 5.90 5.36
CA GLY A 364 4.65 5.20 5.12
C GLY A 364 3.99 5.67 3.85
N SER A 365 2.99 4.90 3.43
CA SER A 365 2.21 5.18 2.22
C SER A 365 0.90 4.41 2.29
N GLY A 366 -0.08 4.88 1.52
CA GLY A 366 -1.35 4.20 1.40
C GLY A 366 -2.39 4.99 0.66
N LEU A 367 -3.55 4.37 0.48
CA LEU A 367 -4.73 5.02 -0.08
C LEU A 367 -5.57 5.59 1.06
N CYS A 368 -5.84 6.89 0.99
CA CYS A 368 -6.59 7.64 1.98
C CYS A 368 -7.64 8.47 1.25
N ALA A 369 -8.93 8.21 1.49
CA ALA A 369 -10.03 8.84 0.75
C ALA A 369 -9.82 8.80 -0.79
N GLN A 370 -9.46 7.61 -1.31
CA GLN A 370 -9.15 7.33 -2.72
C GLN A 370 -7.92 8.06 -3.29
N ARG A 371 -7.16 8.79 -2.47
CA ARG A 371 -5.92 9.44 -2.86
C ARG A 371 -4.73 8.63 -2.39
N LEU A 372 -3.75 8.47 -3.28
CA LEU A 372 -2.47 7.90 -2.92
C LEU A 372 -1.66 8.93 -2.14
N LEU A 373 -1.25 8.56 -0.93
CA LEU A 373 -0.45 9.38 -0.05
C LEU A 373 0.87 8.70 0.27
N ILE A 374 1.93 9.49 0.33
CA ILE A 374 3.27 9.08 0.76
C ILE A 374 3.70 10.03 1.87
N PHE A 375 4.11 9.50 3.02
CA PHE A 375 4.70 10.29 4.08
C PHE A 375 6.22 10.14 4.06
N CYS A 376 6.91 11.25 3.83
CA CYS A 376 8.37 11.33 3.87
C CYS A 376 8.82 12.03 5.13
N HIS A 377 9.98 11.63 5.65
CA HIS A 377 10.52 12.17 6.89
C HIS A 377 10.76 13.69 6.86
N VAL A 378 11.20 14.24 5.71
CA VAL A 378 11.57 15.66 5.59
C VAL A 378 10.45 16.47 4.96
N GLN A 379 9.88 16.01 3.84
CA GLN A 379 8.83 16.73 3.13
C GLN A 379 7.43 16.55 3.73
N GLY A 380 7.26 15.62 4.69
CA GLY A 380 5.96 15.31 5.26
C GLY A 380 5.06 14.60 4.25
N LEU A 381 3.81 15.05 4.12
CA LEU A 381 2.82 14.39 3.27
C LEU A 381 2.94 14.83 1.80
N ILE A 382 3.12 13.86 0.92
CA ILE A 382 3.20 14.02 -0.53
C ILE A 382 2.04 13.27 -1.18
N THR A 383 1.37 13.93 -2.12
CA THR A 383 0.38 13.29 -3.01
C THR A 383 0.94 13.33 -4.43
N PRO A 384 1.34 12.20 -5.01
CA PRO A 384 1.65 12.17 -6.43
C PRO A 384 0.36 12.43 -7.21
N ARG A 385 0.23 13.60 -7.83
CA ARG A 385 -0.92 13.90 -8.70
C ARG A 385 -0.67 13.30 -10.08
N ALA A 386 -1.69 12.68 -10.66
CA ALA A 386 -1.67 12.23 -12.06
C ALA A 386 -1.40 13.40 -13.05
N GLN A 387 -1.81 14.63 -12.71
CA GLN A 387 -1.47 15.82 -13.48
C GLN A 387 0.04 16.14 -13.45
N ASP A 388 0.69 16.08 -12.28
CA ASP A 388 2.16 16.25 -12.17
C ASP A 388 2.93 15.13 -12.91
N LEU A 389 2.29 13.96 -13.08
CA LEU A 389 2.73 12.81 -13.87
C LEU A 389 2.82 13.13 -15.37
N MET A 390 1.80 13.82 -15.91
CA MET A 390 1.78 14.30 -17.31
C MET A 390 2.80 15.42 -17.53
N THR A 391 2.92 16.35 -16.58
CA THR A 391 3.92 17.44 -16.66
C THR A 391 5.34 16.90 -16.66
N THR A 392 5.62 15.84 -15.89
CA THR A 392 6.94 15.21 -15.85
C THR A 392 7.24 14.41 -17.11
N LEU A 393 6.25 13.72 -17.70
CA LEU A 393 6.38 13.05 -19.00
C LEU A 393 6.67 14.04 -20.13
N LEU A 394 5.92 15.14 -20.21
CA LEU A 394 6.13 16.22 -21.19
C LEU A 394 7.47 16.94 -20.98
N SER A 395 7.95 17.04 -19.73
CA SER A 395 9.27 17.61 -19.43
C SER A 395 10.44 16.65 -19.68
N LYS A 396 10.20 15.34 -19.82
CA LYS A 396 11.26 14.33 -20.08
C LYS A 396 11.42 13.99 -21.56
N THR A 397 10.43 14.31 -22.39
CA THR A 397 10.61 14.44 -23.84
C THR A 397 11.37 15.75 -24.21
N ALA A 398 11.68 16.60 -23.22
CA ALA A 398 12.07 17.99 -23.41
C ALA A 398 13.56 18.28 -23.61
N ASP A 399 14.42 17.30 -23.82
CA ASP A 399 15.81 17.62 -24.20
C ASP A 399 15.92 18.11 -25.66
N ASN A 400 14.85 18.05 -26.47
CA ASN A 400 14.81 18.61 -27.84
C ASN A 400 13.43 19.09 -28.35
N ASP A 401 12.41 19.22 -27.51
CA ASP A 401 11.06 19.55 -28.00
C ASP A 401 10.88 21.08 -28.22
N PRO A 402 10.70 21.57 -29.47
CA PRO A 402 10.53 22.99 -29.77
C PRO A 402 9.26 23.61 -29.15
N TYR A 403 8.34 22.79 -28.63
CA TYR A 403 7.07 23.24 -28.07
C TYR A 403 7.11 23.49 -26.54
N GLN A 404 8.23 23.24 -25.86
CA GLN A 404 8.37 23.37 -24.40
C GLN A 404 7.98 24.75 -23.81
N PRO A 405 8.38 25.90 -24.41
CA PRO A 405 8.04 27.22 -23.86
C PRO A 405 6.53 27.48 -23.82
N MET A 406 5.79 26.85 -24.72
CA MET A 406 4.35 26.97 -24.84
C MET A 406 3.63 26.05 -23.87
N ILE A 407 4.08 24.81 -23.69
CA ILE A 407 3.55 23.90 -22.66
C ILE A 407 3.68 24.57 -21.28
N ASN A 408 4.83 25.20 -21.02
CA ASN A 408 5.07 25.96 -19.79
C ASN A 408 4.14 27.18 -19.66
N SER A 409 3.84 27.86 -20.77
CA SER A 409 2.94 29.02 -20.80
C SER A 409 1.48 28.61 -20.59
N PHE A 410 1.03 27.52 -21.24
CA PHE A 410 -0.31 26.97 -21.06
C PHE A 410 -0.52 26.51 -19.62
N HIS A 411 0.50 25.87 -19.04
CA HIS A 411 0.51 25.48 -17.64
C HIS A 411 0.37 26.69 -16.69
N ALA A 412 1.03 27.81 -16.99
CA ALA A 412 0.89 29.04 -16.22
C ALA A 412 -0.53 29.62 -16.26
N PHE A 413 -1.27 29.44 -17.35
CA PHE A 413 -2.68 29.85 -17.45
C PHE A 413 -3.63 28.91 -16.71
N LEU A 414 -3.39 27.60 -16.77
CA LEU A 414 -4.16 26.61 -16.00
C LEU A 414 -4.01 26.81 -14.49
N ILE A 415 -2.78 27.03 -14.00
CA ILE A 415 -2.53 27.33 -12.57
C ILE A 415 -3.29 28.59 -12.12
N ARG A 416 -3.47 29.56 -13.02
CA ARG A 416 -4.15 30.83 -12.73
C ARG A 416 -5.67 30.76 -12.86
N ASN A 417 -6.24 29.62 -13.26
CA ASN A 417 -7.65 29.51 -13.67
C ASN A 417 -8.04 30.58 -14.71
N ASP A 418 -7.15 30.87 -15.68
CA ASP A 418 -7.39 31.84 -16.76
C ASP A 418 -7.70 31.13 -18.09
N PRO A 419 -8.96 30.73 -18.32
CA PRO A 419 -9.35 30.06 -19.56
C PRO A 419 -9.14 30.93 -20.80
N GLY A 420 -9.29 32.25 -20.69
CA GLY A 420 -9.15 33.17 -21.82
C GLY A 420 -7.70 33.26 -22.32
N GLY A 421 -6.76 33.38 -21.39
CA GLY A 421 -5.33 33.37 -21.71
C GLY A 421 -4.86 32.03 -22.28
N ALA A 422 -5.38 30.93 -21.76
CA ALA A 422 -5.10 29.58 -22.26
C ALA A 422 -5.59 29.39 -23.70
N VAL A 423 -6.80 29.88 -24.02
CA VAL A 423 -7.41 29.83 -25.35
C VAL A 423 -6.67 30.71 -26.36
N GLU A 424 -6.30 31.92 -25.99
CA GLU A 424 -5.59 32.84 -26.88
C GLU A 424 -4.16 32.35 -27.20
N LEU A 425 -3.48 31.75 -26.23
CA LEU A 425 -2.20 31.07 -26.43
C LEU A 425 -2.35 29.92 -27.46
N PHE A 426 -3.40 29.11 -27.31
CA PHE A 426 -3.70 28.02 -28.23
C PHE A 426 -3.99 28.50 -29.65
N ARG A 427 -4.80 29.55 -29.80
CA ARG A 427 -5.13 30.12 -31.11
C ARG A 427 -3.89 30.63 -31.84
N ARG A 428 -2.98 31.29 -31.13
CA ARG A 428 -1.70 31.74 -31.69
C ARG A 428 -0.82 30.58 -32.11
N PHE A 429 -0.82 29.51 -31.32
CA PHE A 429 -0.05 28.31 -31.61
C PHE A 429 -0.58 27.57 -32.85
N PHE A 430 -1.89 27.33 -32.95
CA PHE A 430 -2.49 26.67 -34.12
C PHE A 430 -2.22 27.41 -35.44
N ASN A 431 -2.09 28.74 -35.40
CA ASN A 431 -1.74 29.54 -36.57
C ASN A 431 -0.26 29.42 -37.00
N THR A 432 0.58 28.76 -36.20
CA THR A 432 2.03 28.63 -36.42
C THR A 432 2.50 27.20 -36.71
N ILE A 433 1.65 26.19 -36.55
CA ILE A 433 1.99 24.78 -36.80
C ILE A 433 1.70 24.42 -38.25
N ASP A 434 2.55 23.57 -38.84
CA ASP A 434 2.29 22.99 -40.16
C ASP A 434 1.14 21.96 -40.07
N LYS A 435 0.20 21.99 -41.02
CA LYS A 435 -1.05 21.21 -40.96
C LYS A 435 -0.83 19.71 -40.82
N SER A 436 0.32 19.20 -41.28
CA SER A 436 0.71 17.78 -41.20
C SER A 436 0.98 17.28 -39.78
N GLN A 437 1.25 18.16 -38.82
CA GLN A 437 1.50 17.83 -37.41
C GLN A 437 0.28 18.09 -36.52
N LEU A 438 -0.76 18.70 -37.09
CA LEU A 438 -1.93 19.15 -36.36
C LEU A 438 -2.77 18.00 -35.81
N ASP A 439 -2.92 16.94 -36.60
CA ASP A 439 -3.80 15.82 -36.28
C ASP A 439 -3.28 15.01 -35.08
N ASP A 440 -1.98 14.75 -35.01
CA ASP A 440 -1.35 14.05 -33.88
C ASP A 440 -1.44 14.86 -32.58
N ILE A 441 -1.23 16.17 -32.67
CA ILE A 441 -1.31 17.09 -31.53
C ILE A 441 -2.77 17.20 -31.04
N ILE A 442 -3.73 17.32 -31.96
CA ILE A 442 -5.17 17.38 -31.64
C ILE A 442 -5.64 16.08 -30.97
N VAL A 443 -5.23 14.91 -31.47
CA VAL A 443 -5.62 13.62 -30.89
C VAL A 443 -5.06 13.45 -29.47
N GLN A 444 -3.79 13.78 -29.25
CA GLN A 444 -3.19 13.71 -27.91
C GLN A 444 -3.84 14.71 -26.93
N PHE A 445 -4.21 15.89 -27.40
CA PHE A 445 -4.86 16.91 -26.58
C PHE A 445 -6.35 16.63 -26.32
N GLY A 446 -7.02 16.00 -27.27
CA GLY A 446 -8.42 15.57 -27.14
C GLY A 446 -8.62 14.51 -26.10
N MET A 447 -7.73 13.51 -26.07
CA MET A 447 -7.71 12.50 -25.03
C MET A 447 -7.54 13.13 -23.63
N PHE A 448 -6.67 14.14 -23.53
CA PHE A 448 -6.44 14.88 -22.28
C PHE A 448 -7.67 15.62 -21.74
N ILE A 449 -8.48 16.26 -22.61
CA ILE A 449 -9.69 16.98 -22.21
C ILE A 449 -10.86 16.02 -21.89
N ILE A 450 -10.91 14.86 -22.54
CA ILE A 450 -11.99 13.88 -22.35
C ILE A 450 -11.86 13.16 -21.00
N ASP A 451 -10.63 12.92 -20.54
CA ASP A 451 -10.34 12.10 -19.35
C ASP A 451 -10.29 12.87 -18.02
N ASP A 452 -10.34 14.21 -18.04
CA ASP A 452 -10.37 15.06 -16.82
C ASP A 452 -11.75 15.72 -16.59
N PRO A 453 -12.52 15.31 -15.55
CA PRO A 453 -13.83 15.88 -15.24
C PRO A 453 -13.79 17.38 -14.92
N SER A 454 -12.66 17.91 -14.46
CA SER A 454 -12.48 19.34 -14.17
C SER A 454 -12.39 20.21 -15.42
N LEU A 455 -12.16 19.58 -16.58
CA LEU A 455 -12.05 20.23 -17.88
C LEU A 455 -13.31 20.09 -18.75
N GLN A 456 -14.43 19.59 -18.20
CA GLN A 456 -15.67 19.41 -18.98
C GLN A 456 -16.23 20.71 -19.57
N GLY A 457 -15.96 21.88 -18.97
CA GLY A 457 -16.30 23.19 -19.54
C GLY A 457 -15.57 23.54 -20.84
N TYR A 458 -14.49 22.81 -21.17
CA TYR A 458 -13.68 23.00 -22.37
C TYR A 458 -14.02 21.99 -23.49
N LYS A 459 -14.90 21.01 -23.25
CA LYS A 459 -15.37 20.04 -24.27
C LYS A 459 -16.03 20.72 -25.47
N SER A 460 -16.77 21.81 -25.26
CA SER A 460 -17.40 22.58 -26.34
C SER A 460 -16.38 23.21 -27.30
N PHE A 461 -15.16 23.50 -26.81
CA PHE A 461 -14.10 24.09 -27.60
C PHE A 461 -13.39 23.06 -28.48
N TYR A 462 -13.12 21.85 -27.96
CA TYR A 462 -12.56 20.73 -28.74
C TYR A 462 -13.45 20.35 -29.93
N ILE A 463 -14.78 20.41 -29.75
CA ILE A 463 -15.77 20.16 -30.81
C ILE A 463 -15.78 21.28 -31.87
N THR A 464 -15.30 22.49 -31.55
CA THR A 464 -15.28 23.64 -32.49
C THR A 464 -13.99 23.70 -33.31
N ILE A 465 -12.93 23.00 -32.90
CA ILE A 465 -11.65 22.92 -33.62
C ILE A 465 -11.66 21.81 -34.68
N TYR A 466 -12.53 20.79 -34.53
CA TYR A 466 -12.77 19.73 -35.51
C TYR A 466 -13.69 20.16 -36.66
#